data_AF-A0A847AC39-F1
#
_entry.id   AF-A0A847AC39-F1
#
_cell.length_a   1.000
_cell.length_b   1.000
_cell.length_c   1.000
_cell.angle_alpha   90.00
_cell.angle_beta   90.00
_cell.angle_gamma   90.00
#
_symmetry.space_group_name_H-M   'P 1'
#
loop_
_entity.id
_entity.type
_entity.pdbx_description
1 polymer ?
#
loop_
_entity_poly.entity_id
_entity_poly.type
_entity_poly.pdbx_seq_one_letter_code
_entity_poly.pdbx_strand_id
1 'polypeptide(L)' 'MDWGRMPADTMVVESKNILLRDVVQAAADGVDTREELVEVLGLEGEEAGAENLQPILDVFVPLIARLRSGGCGGG' A
#
# COMPACT_ATOMS: atom_id res chain seq x y z
N MET A 1 9.34 9.19 5.30
CA MET A 1 10.08 8.45 4.24
C MET A 1 9.47 8.78 2.90
N ASP A 2 10.25 8.79 1.82
CA ASP A 2 9.69 8.89 0.46
C ASP A 2 9.35 7.48 -0.04
N TRP A 3 8.16 6.99 0.32
CA TRP A 3 7.69 5.64 0.00
C TRP A 3 7.58 5.38 -1.50
N GLY A 4 7.36 6.42 -2.31
CA GLY A 4 7.28 6.31 -3.77
C GLY A 4 8.62 6.00 -4.44
N ARG A 5 9.74 6.12 -3.71
CA ARG A 5 11.09 5.80 -4.20
C ARG A 5 11.70 4.56 -3.56
N MET A 6 11.00 3.94 -2.60
CA MET A 6 11.49 2.77 -1.90
C MET A 6 11.40 1.53 -2.80
N PRO A 7 12.38 0.62 -2.72
CA PRO A 7 12.29 -0.69 -3.36
C PRO A 7 11.04 -1.45 -2.94
N ALA A 8 10.44 -2.19 -3.87
CA ALA A 8 9.21 -2.96 -3.61
C ALA A 8 9.38 -4.07 -2.56
N ASP A 9 10.62 -4.54 -2.37
CA ASP A 9 11.04 -5.51 -1.35
C ASP A 9 11.44 -4.86 -0.02
N THR A 10 11.18 -3.57 0.18
CA THR A 10 11.34 -2.91 1.47
C THR A 10 10.40 -3.53 2.50
N MET A 11 10.95 -3.97 3.63
CA MET A 11 10.19 -4.51 4.75
C MET A 11 9.35 -3.40 5.40
N VAL A 12 8.03 -3.58 5.44
CA VAL A 12 7.09 -2.65 6.09
C VAL A 12 6.73 -3.15 7.48
N VAL A 13 6.30 -4.42 7.59
CA VAL A 13 5.99 -5.07 8.87
C VAL A 13 6.83 -6.33 9.01
N GLU A 14 7.90 -6.25 9.82
CA GLU A 14 8.90 -7.32 9.94
C GLU A 14 8.32 -8.61 10.54
N SER A 15 7.49 -8.49 11.58
CA SER A 15 6.90 -9.65 12.29
C SER A 15 6.04 -10.55 11.41
N LYS A 16 5.51 -10.00 10.31
CA LYS A 16 4.59 -10.66 9.39
C LYS A 16 5.19 -10.81 8.00
N ASN A 17 6.46 -10.42 7.82
CA ASN A 17 7.17 -10.42 6.54
C ASN A 17 6.38 -9.71 5.42
N ILE A 18 5.76 -8.58 5.76
CA ILE A 18 5.00 -7.76 4.81
C ILE A 18 5.95 -6.76 4.17
N LEU A 19 5.99 -6.79 2.85
CA LEU A 19 6.81 -5.91 2.03
C LEU A 19 5.97 -4.77 1.44
N LEU A 20 6.64 -3.71 0.99
CA LEU A 20 5.99 -2.58 0.35
C LEU A 20 5.12 -3.01 -0.84
N ARG A 21 5.58 -3.97 -1.64
CA ARG A 21 4.82 -4.52 -2.76
C ARG A 21 3.47 -5.10 -2.33
N ASP A 22 3.39 -5.70 -1.14
CA ASP A 22 2.18 -6.39 -0.68
C ASP A 22 1.11 -5.35 -0.30
N VAL A 23 1.55 -4.24 0.33
CA VAL A 23 0.69 -3.08 0.61
C VAL A 23 0.22 -2.40 -0.68
N VAL A 24 1.13 -2.17 -1.62
CA VAL A 24 0.79 -1.55 -2.92
C VAL A 24 -0.13 -2.44 -3.74
N GLN A 25 0.05 -3.76 -3.68
CA GLN A 25 -0.82 -4.73 -4.34
C GLN A 25 -2.24 -4.68 -3.75
N ALA A 26 -2.38 -4.69 -2.42
CA ALA A 26 -3.69 -4.54 -1.78
C ALA A 26 -4.37 -3.23 -2.19
N ALA A 27 -3.62 -2.13 -2.26
CA ALA A 27 -4.14 -0.87 -2.78
C ALA A 27 -4.56 -0.94 -4.26
N ALA A 28 -3.79 -1.67 -5.07
CA ALA A 28 -4.11 -1.93 -6.46
C ALA A 28 -5.31 -2.87 -6.64
N ASP A 29 -5.68 -3.63 -5.62
CA ASP A 29 -6.87 -4.49 -5.57
C ASP A 29 -8.11 -3.73 -5.06
N GLY A 30 -7.94 -2.50 -4.57
CA GLY A 30 -9.03 -1.60 -4.18
C GLY A 30 -9.08 -1.27 -2.69
N VAL A 31 -8.09 -1.69 -1.90
CA VAL A 31 -7.97 -1.32 -0.48
C VAL A 31 -7.45 0.11 -0.37
N ASP A 32 -8.23 1.03 0.16
CA ASP A 32 -7.84 2.45 0.25
C ASP A 32 -7.77 2.99 1.69
N THR A 33 -8.05 2.15 2.69
CA THR A 33 -7.97 2.50 4.11
C THR A 33 -6.96 1.66 4.88
N ARG A 34 -6.42 2.24 5.97
CA ARG A 34 -5.52 1.52 6.88
C ARG A 34 -6.21 0.32 7.51
N GLU A 35 -7.47 0.46 7.90
CA GLU A 35 -8.24 -0.56 8.59
C GLU A 35 -8.42 -1.80 7.70
N GLU A 36 -8.75 -1.61 6.42
CA GLU A 36 -8.85 -2.70 5.45
C GLU A 36 -7.48 -3.34 5.17
N LEU A 37 -6.38 -2.56 5.11
CA LEU A 37 -5.04 -3.14 4.98
C LEU A 37 -4.70 -4.05 6.17
N VAL A 38 -5.03 -3.62 7.39
CA VAL A 38 -4.80 -4.41 8.60
C VAL A 38 -5.54 -5.73 8.50
N GLU A 39 -6.80 -5.71 8.07
CA GLU A 39 -7.61 -6.92 7.87
C GLU A 39 -7.04 -7.82 6.75
N VAL A 40 -6.80 -7.28 5.56
CA VAL A 40 -6.34 -8.03 4.38
C VAL A 40 -4.94 -8.63 4.57
N LEU A 41 -4.06 -7.91 5.28
CA LEU A 41 -2.69 -8.37 5.56
C LEU A 41 -2.59 -9.25 6.82
N GLY A 42 -3.70 -9.51 7.51
CA GLY A 42 -3.73 -10.34 8.72
C GLY A 42 -2.93 -9.75 9.88
N LEU A 43 -3.00 -8.43 10.03
CA LEU A 43 -2.37 -7.65 11.09
C LEU A 43 -3.36 -7.41 12.23
N GLU A 44 -2.82 -7.15 13.42
CA GLU A 44 -3.56 -6.72 14.61
C GLU A 44 -3.61 -5.18 14.69
N GLY A 45 -2.76 -4.49 13.93
CA GLY A 45 -2.71 -3.02 13.82
C GLY A 45 -1.78 -2.35 14.82
N GLU A 46 -1.17 -3.14 15.70
CA GLU A 46 -0.19 -2.75 16.72
C GLU A 46 1.23 -3.25 16.41
N GLU A 47 1.41 -4.00 15.32
CA GLU A 47 2.72 -4.45 14.89
C GLU A 47 3.63 -3.28 14.52
N ALA A 48 4.92 -3.42 14.86
CA ALA A 48 5.94 -2.47 14.44
C ALA A 48 5.97 -2.36 12.91
N GLY A 49 5.74 -1.14 12.42
CA GLY A 49 5.64 -0.84 11.00
C GLY A 49 4.22 -0.65 10.48
N ALA A 50 3.18 -1.04 11.24
CA ALA A 50 1.78 -0.80 10.89
C ALA A 50 1.43 0.71 10.86
N GLU A 51 2.21 1.55 11.55
CA GLU A 51 2.12 3.01 11.47
C GLU A 51 2.48 3.57 10.09
N ASN A 52 3.19 2.78 9.26
CA ASN A 52 3.60 3.18 7.91
C ASN A 52 2.54 2.89 6.85
N LEU A 53 1.50 2.11 7.17
CA LEU A 53 0.46 1.73 6.20
C LEU A 53 -0.28 2.94 5.63
N GLN A 54 -0.71 3.87 6.49
CA GLN A 54 -1.42 5.07 6.05
C GLN A 54 -0.53 5.98 5.17
N PRO A 55 0.71 6.32 5.57
CA PRO A 55 1.64 7.05 4.70
C PRO A 55 1.91 6.38 3.35
N ILE A 56 1.91 5.05 3.27
CA ILE A 56 2.08 4.32 2.01
C ILE A 56 0.81 4.50 1.14
N LEU A 57 -0.38 4.31 1.71
CA LEU A 57 -1.65 4.51 0.99
C LEU A 57 -1.77 5.93 0.44
N ASP A 58 -1.43 6.94 1.24
CA ASP A 58 -1.49 8.36 0.83
C ASP A 58 -0.65 8.64 -0.43
N VAL A 59 0.43 7.88 -0.63
CA VAL A 59 1.28 7.97 -1.82
C VAL A 59 0.70 7.18 -2.99
N PHE A 60 0.33 5.92 -2.77
CA PHE A 60 0.04 4.99 -3.86
C PHE A 60 -1.43 5.02 -4.32
N VAL A 61 -2.40 5.25 -3.44
CA VAL A 61 -3.83 5.29 -3.81
C VAL A 61 -4.11 6.33 -4.90
N PRO A 62 -3.64 7.61 -4.79
CA PRO A 62 -3.87 8.59 -5.86
C PRO A 62 -3.17 8.22 -7.18
N LEU A 63 -1.98 7.60 -7.10
CA LEU A 63 -1.23 7.15 -8.27
C LEU A 63 -1.96 6.02 -8.99
N ILE A 64 -2.46 5.03 -8.24
CA ILE A 64 -3.25 3.90 -8.75
C ILE A 64 -4.56 4.40 -9.35
N ALA A 65 -5.26 5.32 -8.67
CA ALA A 65 -6.49 5.92 -9.18
C ALA A 65 -6.27 6.66 -10.51
N ARG A 66 -5.15 7.39 -10.62
CA ARG A 66 -4.74 8.04 -11.87
C ARG A 66 -4.44 7.05 -13.00
N LEU A 67 -3.80 5.92 -12.69
CA LEU A 67 -3.54 4.85 -13.67
C LEU A 67 -4.83 4.18 -14.14
N ARG A 68 -5.75 3.89 -13.21
CA ARG A 68 -7.07 3.31 -13.52
C ARG A 68 -7.94 4.26 -14.35
N SER A 69 -7.92 5.57 -14.05
CA SER A 69 -8.68 6.58 -14.80
C SER A 69 -8.03 7.01 -16.11
N GLY A 70 -6.70 6.85 -16.24
CA GLY A 70 -5.92 7.23 -17.43
C GLY A 70 -5.71 6.12 -18.45
N GLY A 71 -6.19 4.89 -18.18
CA GLY A 71 -6.05 3.74 -19.07
C GLY A 71 -7.21 3.61 -20.05
N CYS A 72 -6.94 3.91 -21.33
CA CYS A 72 -7.82 3.80 -22.51
C CYS A 72 -8.71 5.03 -22.81
N GLY A 73 -8.06 6.18 -23.00
CA GLY A 73 -8.58 7.28 -23.81
C GLY A 73 -7.70 7.49 -25.04
N GLY A 74 -7.68 6.51 -25.94
CA GLY A 74 -7.22 6.75 -27.30
C GLY A 74 -8.28 7.58 -28.03
N GLY A 75 -7.93 8.82 -28.36
CA GLY A 75 -8.70 9.75 -29.17
C GLY A 75 -7.75 10.72 -29.85
#